data_AF-A0A930FDL6-F1
#
_entry.id   AF-A0A930FDL6-F1
#
_cell.length_a   1.000
_cell.length_b   1.000
_cell.length_c   1.000
_cell.angle_alpha   90.00
_cell.angle_beta   90.00
_cell.angle_gamma   90.00
#
_symmetry.space_group_name_H-M   'P 1'
#
loop_
_entity.id
_entity.type
_entity.pdbx_description
1 polymer ?
#
loop_
_entity_poly.entity_id
_entity_poly.type
_entity_poly.pdbx_seq_one_letter_code
_entity_poly.pdbx_strand_id
1 'polypeptide(L)'
;YTSGIMTALVRQAALKGYTYFDWNVSSGDAGGASTADEVFENVTTQVQNVSANNRPSVVLQHDSKGFSVDAVERIIIWGLQNGYHFSSLTSGSYTAHHGVAN
;
A
#
# COMPACT_ATOMS: atom_id res chain seq x y z
N TYR A 1 11.11 14.96 20.20
CA TYR A 1 11.62 14.04 19.15
C TYR A 1 12.60 13.08 19.81
N THR A 2 12.39 11.77 19.67
CA THR A 2 13.23 10.74 20.32
C THR A 2 14.01 10.02 19.24
N SER A 3 15.34 10.19 19.24
CA SER A 3 16.22 9.52 18.28
C SER A 3 16.13 8.00 18.44
N GLY A 4 15.96 7.27 17.34
CA GLY A 4 15.90 5.81 17.30
C GLY A 4 14.57 5.19 17.76
N ILE A 5 13.48 5.98 17.91
CA ILE A 5 12.19 5.45 18.32
C ILE A 5 11.65 4.42 17.32
N MET A 6 11.78 4.66 16.01
CA MET A 6 11.29 3.71 15.00
C MET A 6 12.05 2.39 15.03
N THR A 7 13.37 2.43 15.23
CA THR A 7 14.20 1.23 15.43
C THR A 7 13.76 0.44 16.67
N ALA A 8 13.44 1.13 17.76
CA ALA A 8 12.95 0.49 18.97
C ALA A 8 11.56 -0.13 18.77
N LEU A 9 10.66 0.55 18.08
CA LEU A 9 9.29 0.10 17.82
C LEU A 9 9.24 -1.11 16.88
N VAL A 10 10.03 -1.12 15.80
CA VAL A 10 10.12 -2.28 14.88
C VAL A 10 10.62 -3.53 15.62
N ARG A 11 11.62 -3.38 16.49
CA ARG A 11 12.10 -4.50 17.33
C ARG A 11 11.02 -4.97 18.31
N GLN A 12 10.33 -4.04 18.98
CA GLN A 12 9.26 -4.39 19.92
C GLN A 12 8.06 -5.04 19.25
N ALA A 13 7.71 -4.63 18.03
CA ALA A 13 6.64 -5.25 17.25
C ALA A 13 6.93 -6.75 17.05
N ALA A 14 8.13 -7.08 16.58
CA ALA A 14 8.58 -8.46 16.41
C ALA A 14 8.57 -9.25 17.74
N LEU A 15 9.12 -8.67 18.82
CA LEU A 15 9.13 -9.33 20.14
C LEU A 15 7.73 -9.60 20.71
N LYS A 16 6.75 -8.79 20.34
CA LYS A 16 5.35 -8.94 20.76
C LYS A 16 4.51 -9.78 19.79
N GLY A 17 5.11 -10.31 18.72
CA GLY A 17 4.43 -11.11 17.72
C GLY A 17 3.55 -10.32 16.75
N TYR A 18 3.75 -9.00 16.64
CA TYR A 18 3.08 -8.18 15.64
C TYR A 18 3.80 -8.23 14.30
N THR A 19 3.06 -8.50 13.23
CA THR A 19 3.49 -8.22 11.86
C THR A 19 3.03 -6.81 11.50
N TYR A 20 3.96 -5.96 11.06
CA TYR A 20 3.62 -4.64 10.53
C TYR A 20 3.78 -4.63 9.01
N PHE A 21 3.10 -3.70 8.35
CA PHE A 21 3.12 -3.56 6.90
C PHE A 21 3.28 -2.08 6.56
N ASP A 22 4.18 -1.80 5.63
CA ASP A 22 4.18 -0.55 4.87
C ASP A 22 3.50 -0.79 3.51
N TRP A 23 3.72 0.08 2.53
CA TRP A 23 3.16 -0.02 1.19
C TRP A 23 4.26 0.16 0.13
N ASN A 24 4.06 -0.35 -1.07
CA ASN A 24 4.95 -0.11 -2.22
C ASN A 24 4.22 0.51 -3.43
N VAL A 25 2.92 0.78 -3.30
CA VAL A 25 2.11 1.53 -4.24
C VAL A 25 1.38 2.63 -3.48
N SER A 26 1.54 3.88 -3.91
CA SER A 26 0.86 5.03 -3.32
C SER A 26 -0.30 5.49 -4.21
N SER A 27 -1.50 5.63 -3.66
CA SER A 27 -2.63 6.25 -4.39
C SER A 27 -2.45 7.75 -4.62
N GLY A 28 -1.60 8.39 -3.82
CA GLY A 28 -1.46 9.85 -3.77
C GLY A 28 -2.57 10.57 -3.00
N ASP A 29 -3.56 9.86 -2.45
CA ASP A 29 -4.74 10.47 -1.81
C ASP A 29 -4.42 11.23 -0.51
N ALA A 30 -3.30 10.93 0.14
CA ALA A 30 -2.79 11.66 1.30
C ALA A 30 -2.06 12.97 0.95
N GLY A 31 -1.89 13.27 -0.34
CA GLY A 31 -1.15 14.44 -0.81
C GLY A 31 -1.70 15.01 -2.11
N GLY A 32 -1.15 14.55 -3.24
CA GLY A 32 -1.35 15.19 -4.54
C GLY A 32 -2.62 14.81 -5.31
N ALA A 33 -3.25 13.67 -5.01
CA ALA A 33 -4.48 13.27 -5.69
C ALA A 33 -5.71 13.87 -5.00
N SER A 34 -6.65 14.36 -5.80
CA SER A 34 -7.89 14.99 -5.35
C SER A 34 -9.14 14.42 -6.04
N THR A 35 -8.95 13.55 -7.05
CA THR A 35 -10.02 12.93 -7.84
C THR A 35 -9.87 11.41 -7.90
N ALA A 36 -10.98 10.72 -8.18
CA ALA A 36 -10.97 9.27 -8.37
C ALA A 36 -10.13 8.84 -9.59
N ASP A 37 -10.08 9.66 -10.64
CA ASP A 37 -9.27 9.38 -11.84
C ASP A 37 -7.78 9.43 -11.54
N GLU A 38 -7.30 10.44 -10.80
CA GLU A 38 -5.90 10.53 -10.39
C GLU A 38 -5.50 9.35 -9.49
N VAL A 39 -6.37 8.97 -8.55
CA VAL A 39 -6.15 7.79 -7.69
C VAL A 39 -6.05 6.52 -8.54
N PHE A 40 -6.97 6.33 -9.49
CA PHE A 40 -6.96 5.18 -10.40
C PHE A 40 -5.68 5.12 -11.23
N GLU A 41 -5.27 6.23 -11.85
CA GLU A 41 -4.06 6.28 -12.69
C GLU A 41 -2.79 6.01 -11.85
N ASN A 42 -2.70 6.62 -10.67
CA ASN A 42 -1.57 6.42 -9.75
C ASN A 42 -1.43 4.96 -9.34
N VAL A 43 -2.54 4.33 -8.90
CA VAL A 43 -2.53 2.94 -8.43
C VAL A 43 -2.20 1.99 -9.58
N THR A 44 -2.90 2.08 -10.71
CA THR A 44 -2.75 1.11 -11.80
C THR A 44 -1.37 1.16 -12.45
N THR A 45 -0.84 2.36 -12.70
CA THR A 45 0.52 2.57 -13.24
C THR A 45 1.59 1.96 -12.32
N GLN A 46 1.49 2.22 -11.02
CA GLN A 46 2.47 1.71 -10.07
C GLN A 46 2.34 0.20 -9.83
N VAL A 47 1.12 -0.35 -9.80
CA VAL A 47 0.90 -1.80 -9.71
C VAL A 47 1.56 -2.51 -10.90
N GLN A 48 1.39 -1.98 -12.12
CA GLN A 48 2.06 -2.53 -13.31
C GLN A 48 3.59 -2.51 -13.14
N ASN A 49 4.16 -1.39 -12.68
CA ASN A 49 5.60 -1.25 -12.47
C ASN A 49 6.13 -2.20 -11.38
N VAL A 50 5.45 -2.32 -10.25
CA VAL A 50 5.83 -3.24 -9.16
C VAL A 50 5.80 -4.69 -9.65
N SER A 51 4.76 -5.03 -10.41
CA SER A 51 4.54 -6.40 -10.92
C SER A 51 5.51 -6.77 -12.04
N ALA A 52 5.93 -5.81 -12.87
CA ALA A 52 7.00 -6.00 -13.85
C ALA A 52 8.35 -6.37 -13.21
N ASN A 53 8.52 -6.09 -11.91
CA ASN A 53 9.68 -6.49 -11.11
C ASN A 53 9.44 -7.78 -10.30
N ASN A 54 8.41 -8.56 -10.63
CA ASN A 54 8.02 -9.81 -9.95
C ASN A 54 7.75 -9.63 -8.44
N ARG A 55 7.20 -8.49 -8.03
CA ARG A 55 6.86 -8.20 -6.63
C ARG A 55 5.34 -8.09 -6.45
N PRO A 56 4.78 -8.59 -5.33
CA PRO A 56 3.40 -8.27 -4.95
C PRO A 56 3.22 -6.78 -4.65
N SER A 57 2.05 -6.24 -4.95
CA SER A 57 1.68 -4.86 -4.64
C SER A 57 0.93 -4.78 -3.30
N VAL A 58 1.31 -3.81 -2.47
CA VAL A 58 0.58 -3.36 -1.28
C VAL A 58 0.25 -1.88 -1.50
N VAL A 59 -1.03 -1.61 -1.74
CA VAL A 59 -1.55 -0.28 -2.10
C VAL A 59 -2.01 0.45 -0.85
N LEU A 60 -1.54 1.68 -0.65
CA LEU A 60 -2.05 2.58 0.39
C LEU A 60 -3.19 3.46 -0.16
N GLN A 61 -4.33 3.44 0.53
CA GLN A 61 -5.46 4.35 0.36
C GLN A 61 -6.05 4.74 1.73
N HIS A 62 -6.85 5.81 1.76
CA HIS A 62 -7.60 6.27 2.92
C HIS A 62 -9.11 6.28 2.63
N ASP A 63 -9.84 5.41 3.31
CA ASP A 63 -11.31 5.27 3.23
C ASP A 63 -12.08 6.50 3.75
N SER A 64 -11.42 7.35 4.55
CA SER A 64 -11.94 8.67 4.95
C SER A 64 -12.04 9.69 3.81
N LYS A 65 -11.55 9.37 2.60
CA LYS A 65 -11.57 10.26 1.43
C LYS A 65 -12.51 9.71 0.36
N GLY A 66 -13.67 10.37 0.17
CA GLY A 66 -14.71 9.94 -0.78
C GLY A 66 -14.18 9.64 -2.19
N PHE A 67 -13.40 10.56 -2.77
CA PHE A 67 -12.81 10.36 -4.10
C PHE A 67 -11.86 9.14 -4.19
N SER A 68 -11.22 8.75 -3.08
CA SER A 68 -10.36 7.56 -3.04
C SER A 68 -11.21 6.29 -3.01
N VAL A 69 -12.32 6.30 -2.26
CA VAL A 69 -13.30 5.21 -2.23
C VAL A 69 -13.96 5.03 -3.60
N ASP A 70 -14.34 6.13 -4.27
CA ASP A 70 -14.96 6.12 -5.60
C ASP A 70 -14.07 5.48 -6.68
N ALA A 71 -12.75 5.46 -6.49
CA ALA A 71 -11.80 4.82 -7.42
C ALA A 71 -11.73 3.29 -7.25
N VAL A 72 -12.13 2.74 -6.09
CA VAL A 72 -11.87 1.33 -5.72
C VAL A 72 -12.52 0.35 -6.68
N GLU A 73 -13.77 0.58 -7.08
CA GLU A 73 -14.48 -0.31 -8.01
C GLU A 73 -13.71 -0.46 -9.32
N ARG A 74 -13.28 0.66 -9.91
CA ARG A 74 -12.53 0.67 -11.16
C ARG A 74 -11.17 0.00 -11.02
N ILE A 75 -10.47 0.21 -9.89
CA ILE A 75 -9.18 -0.45 -9.60
C ILE A 75 -9.38 -1.98 -9.55
N ILE A 76 -10.42 -2.46 -8.88
CA ILE A 76 -10.72 -3.89 -8.78
C ILE A 76 -11.04 -4.47 -10.16
N ILE A 77 -11.93 -3.84 -10.92
CA ILE A 77 -12.31 -4.30 -12.28
C ILE A 77 -11.08 -4.37 -13.17
N TRP A 78 -10.28 -3.30 -13.21
CA TRP A 78 -9.04 -3.28 -13.99
C TRP A 78 -8.07 -4.37 -13.53
N GLY A 79 -7.89 -4.56 -12.23
CA GLY A 79 -6.97 -5.55 -11.68
C GLY A 79 -7.35 -6.96 -12.09
N LEU A 80 -8.62 -7.33 -11.93
CA LEU A 80 -9.14 -8.63 -12.33
C LEU A 80 -9.01 -8.87 -13.83
N GLN A 81 -9.28 -7.85 -14.66
CA GLN A 81 -9.11 -7.92 -16.12
C GLN A 81 -7.65 -8.10 -16.55
N ASN A 82 -6.70 -7.62 -15.74
CA ASN A 82 -5.26 -7.74 -15.98
C ASN A 82 -4.62 -8.93 -15.25
N GLY A 83 -5.43 -9.85 -14.72
CA GLY A 83 -4.94 -11.10 -14.09
C GLY A 83 -4.42 -10.93 -12.67
N TYR A 84 -4.67 -9.81 -12.02
CA TYR A 84 -4.35 -9.63 -10.60
C TYR A 84 -5.37 -10.33 -9.70
N HIS A 85 -4.89 -10.79 -8.55
CA HIS A 85 -5.71 -11.32 -7.46
C HIS A 85 -5.64 -10.39 -6.25
N PHE A 86 -6.78 -10.12 -5.64
CA PHE A 86 -6.88 -9.32 -4.43
C PHE A 86 -7.06 -10.24 -3.22
N SER A 87 -6.27 -10.01 -2.17
CA SER A 87 -6.26 -10.81 -0.95
C SER A 87 -6.13 -9.92 0.28
N SER A 88 -6.74 -10.33 1.38
CA SER A 88 -6.49 -9.72 2.69
C SER A 88 -5.08 -10.02 3.19
N LEU A 89 -4.48 -9.10 3.93
CA LEU A 89 -3.22 -9.34 4.63
C LEU A 89 -3.41 -10.38 5.74
N THR A 90 -2.39 -11.23 5.90
CA THR A 90 -2.22 -12.17 7.01
C THR A 90 -0.79 -12.04 7.52
N SER A 91 -0.47 -12.62 8.67
CA SER A 91 0.90 -12.59 9.22
C SER A 91 1.96 -13.24 8.30
N GLY A 92 1.55 -14.09 7.35
CA GLY A 92 2.42 -14.72 6.35
C GLY A 92 2.45 -14.02 4.99
N SER A 93 1.74 -12.89 4.84
CA SER A 93 1.71 -12.12 3.58
C SER A 93 3.05 -11.44 3.29
N TYR A 94 3.28 -11.13 2.01
CA TYR A 94 4.39 -10.29 1.60
C TYR A 94 4.36 -8.93 2.32
N THR A 95 5.46 -8.56 2.96
CA THR A 95 5.63 -7.29 3.65
C THR A 95 6.41 -6.30 2.80
N ALA A 96 5.81 -5.17 2.43
CA ALA A 96 6.45 -4.12 1.65
C ALA A 96 7.31 -3.17 2.51
N HIS A 97 8.19 -3.70 3.36
CA HIS A 97 8.90 -2.88 4.36
C HIS A 97 9.78 -1.78 3.75
N HIS A 98 9.59 -0.57 4.25
CA HIS A 98 10.49 0.54 3.98
C HIS A 98 11.78 0.43 4.80
N GLY A 99 12.79 1.21 4.42
CA GLY A 99 13.94 1.43 5.28
C GLY A 99 13.50 2.09 6.59
N VAL A 100 13.98 1.60 7.73
CA VAL A 100 13.66 2.18 9.03
C VAL A 100 14.42 3.49 9.18
N ALA A 101 13.73 4.59 8.91
CA ALA A 101 14.21 5.96 9.15
C ALA A 101 13.62 6.50 10.47
N ASN A 102 14.30 7.48 11.06
CA ASN A 102 13.89 8.11 12.31
C ASN A 102 14.04 9.63 12.22
#